data_AF-G0QDF2-F1
#
_entry.id   AF-G0QDF2-F1
#
_cell.length_a   1.000
_cell.length_b   1.000
_cell.length_c   1.000
_cell.angle_alpha   90.00
_cell.angle_beta   90.00
_cell.angle_gamma   90.00
#
_symmetry.space_group_name_H-M   'P 1'
#
loop_
_entity.id
_entity.type
_entity.pdbx_description
1 polymer ?
#
loop_
_entity_poly.entity_id
_entity_poly.type
_entity_poly.pdbx_seq_one_letter_code
_entity_poly.pdbx_strand_id
1 'polypeptide(L)'
;MVSRTEECVKEAESYLLAANKQYESALEQGVWNPVIVSCIMAMIKSVDALMLEHRGSTNRDHSKTANELQKLYEDGLVSDTFKSNLDSVRKWVVDEKTSIQYRNKSVSQTDADRAIKSTERLLEKTSKETR
;
A
#
# COMPACT_ATOMS: atom_id res chain seq x y z
N MET A 1 -1.13 -25.43 -3.76
CA MET A 1 -0.66 -24.67 -2.57
C MET A 1 -0.41 -23.27 -3.08
N VAL A 2 -1.11 -22.26 -2.54
CA VAL A 2 -0.95 -20.86 -2.95
C VAL A 2 0.40 -20.37 -2.41
N SER A 3 1.17 -19.64 -3.21
CA SER A 3 2.48 -19.14 -2.74
C SER A 3 2.26 -18.02 -1.71
N ARG A 4 3.22 -17.81 -0.79
CA ARG A 4 3.15 -16.68 0.17
C ARG A 4 3.10 -15.32 -0.54
N THR A 5 3.71 -15.22 -1.72
CA THR A 5 3.63 -14.04 -2.59
C THR A 5 2.19 -13.80 -3.06
N GLU A 6 1.53 -14.83 -3.59
CA GLU A 6 0.12 -14.76 -4.02
C GLU A 6 -0.83 -14.44 -2.86
N GLU A 7 -0.57 -14.96 -1.66
CA GLU A 7 -1.32 -14.60 -0.44
C GLU A 7 -1.22 -13.10 -0.14
N CYS A 8 -0.01 -12.52 -0.21
CA CYS A 8 0.17 -11.09 0.01
C CYS A 8 -0.55 -10.22 -1.03
N VAL A 9 -0.55 -10.64 -2.30
CA VAL A 9 -1.30 -9.95 -3.36
C VAL A 9 -2.80 -9.99 -3.07
N LYS A 10 -3.35 -11.15 -2.70
CA LYS A 10 -4.79 -11.29 -2.34
C LYS A 10 -5.17 -10.49 -1.10
N GLU A 11 -4.29 -10.41 -0.11
CA GLU A 11 -4.49 -9.55 1.06
C GLU A 11 -4.51 -8.07 0.65
N ALA A 12 -3.61 -7.64 -0.23
CA ALA A 12 -3.59 -6.27 -0.75
C ALA A 12 -4.88 -5.93 -1.51
N GLU A 13 -5.37 -6.83 -2.36
CA GLU A 13 -6.66 -6.72 -3.06
C GLU A 13 -7.83 -6.60 -2.08
N SER A 14 -7.83 -7.41 -1.03
CA SER A 14 -8.86 -7.40 0.01
C SER A 14 -8.90 -6.07 0.77
N TYR A 15 -7.73 -5.49 1.07
CA TYR A 15 -7.64 -4.17 1.70
C TYR A 15 -8.09 -3.04 0.76
N LEU A 16 -7.76 -3.11 -0.53
CA LEU A 16 -8.24 -2.13 -1.50
C LEU A 16 -9.78 -2.20 -1.66
N LEU A 17 -10.34 -3.40 -1.69
CA LEU A 17 -11.79 -3.60 -1.68
C LEU A 17 -12.44 -3.00 -0.42
N ALA A 18 -11.84 -3.23 0.75
CA ALA A 18 -12.29 -2.63 2.00
C ALA A 18 -12.21 -1.10 1.97
N ALA A 19 -11.14 -0.52 1.40
CA ALA A 19 -10.99 0.93 1.24
C ALA A 19 -12.13 1.51 0.39
N ASN A 20 -12.47 0.88 -0.73
CA ASN A 20 -13.57 1.31 -1.61
C ASN A 20 -14.93 1.24 -0.90
N LYS A 21 -15.20 0.16 -0.14
CA LYS A 21 -16.43 0.07 0.66
C LYS A 21 -16.49 1.14 1.77
N GLN A 22 -15.36 1.43 2.40
CA GLN A 22 -15.27 2.50 3.41
C GLN A 22 -15.46 3.88 2.78
N TYR A 23 -15.05 4.06 1.52
CA TYR A 23 -15.24 5.31 0.79
C TYR A 23 -16.72 5.63 0.63
N GLU A 24 -17.54 4.65 0.26
CA GLU A 24 -19.00 4.82 0.17
C GLU A 24 -19.59 5.28 1.50
N SER A 25 -19.20 4.65 2.61
CA SER A 25 -19.62 5.05 3.95
C SER A 25 -19.09 6.44 4.36
N ALA A 26 -17.91 6.83 3.89
CA ALA A 26 -17.28 8.11 4.21
C ALA A 26 -17.95 9.29 3.49
N LEU A 27 -18.56 9.06 2.32
CA LEU A 27 -19.36 10.07 1.63
C LEU A 27 -20.55 10.53 2.48
N GLU A 28 -21.12 9.64 3.28
CA GLU A 28 -22.25 9.96 4.18
C GLU A 28 -21.77 10.54 5.52
N GLN A 29 -20.71 9.97 6.09
CA GLN A 29 -20.29 10.27 7.46
C GLN A 29 -19.20 11.33 7.57
N GLY A 30 -18.53 11.68 6.47
CA GLY A 30 -17.40 12.60 6.44
C GLY A 30 -16.13 12.08 7.12
N VAL A 31 -16.05 10.77 7.42
CA VAL A 31 -14.92 10.16 8.13
C VAL A 31 -14.04 9.38 7.15
N TRP A 32 -12.91 9.97 6.76
CA TRP A 32 -12.04 9.45 5.70
C TRP A 32 -10.86 8.57 6.20
N ASN A 33 -10.54 8.61 7.50
CA ASN A 33 -9.40 7.89 8.07
C ASN A 33 -9.41 6.38 7.75
N PRO A 34 -10.54 5.64 7.86
CA PRO A 34 -10.57 4.21 7.57
C PRO A 34 -10.12 3.89 6.14
N VAL A 35 -10.55 4.70 5.16
CA VAL A 35 -10.20 4.52 3.75
C VAL A 35 -8.68 4.56 3.55
N ILE A 36 -8.02 5.57 4.13
CA ILE A 36 -6.58 5.74 4.00
C ILE A 36 -5.83 4.64 4.75
N VAL A 37 -6.30 4.22 5.93
CA VAL A 37 -5.69 3.11 6.68
C VAL A 37 -5.74 1.81 5.88
N SER A 38 -6.87 1.49 5.25
CA SER A 38 -6.98 0.32 4.37
C SER A 38 -6.05 0.43 3.16
N CYS A 39 -5.93 1.62 2.55
CA CYS A 39 -4.96 1.86 1.48
C CYS A 39 -3.52 1.64 1.93
N ILE A 40 -3.14 2.09 3.12
CA ILE A 40 -1.81 1.87 3.71
C ILE A 40 -1.54 0.38 3.89
N MET A 41 -2.51 -0.38 4.40
CA MET A 41 -2.36 -1.83 4.57
C MET A 41 -2.21 -2.55 3.23
N ALA A 42 -2.97 -2.15 2.22
CA ALA A 42 -2.81 -2.66 0.86
C ALA A 42 -1.39 -2.38 0.31
N MET A 43 -0.87 -1.15 0.49
CA MET A 43 0.48 -0.81 0.04
C MET A 43 1.56 -1.64 0.74
N ILE A 44 1.44 -1.86 2.04
CA ILE A 44 2.36 -2.73 2.80
C ILE A 44 2.36 -4.14 2.20
N LYS A 45 1.18 -4.71 1.96
CA LYS A 45 1.05 -6.06 1.40
C LYS A 45 1.55 -6.18 -0.04
N SER A 46 1.37 -5.13 -0.85
CA SER A 46 1.98 -5.07 -2.19
C SER A 46 3.50 -5.08 -2.14
N VAL A 47 4.13 -4.37 -1.19
CA VAL A 47 5.58 -4.39 -1.03
C VAL A 47 6.06 -5.71 -0.43
N ASP A 48 5.34 -6.28 0.53
CA ASP A 48 5.66 -7.61 1.08
C ASP A 48 5.66 -8.69 -0.02
N ALA A 49 4.72 -8.64 -0.96
CA ALA A 49 4.70 -9.55 -2.11
C ALA A 49 5.98 -9.42 -2.96
N LEU A 50 6.41 -8.20 -3.28
CA LEU A 50 7.65 -7.97 -4.03
C LEU A 50 8.89 -8.45 -3.26
N MET A 51 8.92 -8.23 -1.95
CA MET A 51 10.02 -8.71 -1.11
C MET A 51 10.08 -10.25 -1.06
N LEU A 52 8.93 -10.91 -0.98
CA LEU A 52 8.86 -12.37 -1.04
C LEU A 52 9.33 -12.89 -2.39
N GLU A 53 8.90 -12.26 -3.48
CA GLU A 53 9.28 -12.65 -4.85
C GLU A 53 10.79 -12.56 -5.06
N HIS A 54 11.40 -11.43 -4.72
CA HIS A 54 12.81 -11.18 -5.07
C HIS A 54 13.80 -11.54 -3.97
N ARG A 55 13.37 -11.64 -2.70
CA ARG A 55 14.24 -11.84 -1.53
C ARG A 55 13.80 -12.99 -0.62
N GLY A 56 12.67 -13.64 -0.88
CA GLY A 56 12.18 -14.79 -0.12
C GLY A 56 11.74 -14.48 1.32
N SER A 57 11.68 -13.21 1.73
CA SER A 57 11.35 -12.80 3.10
C SER A 57 10.72 -11.40 3.16
N THR A 58 9.98 -11.10 4.23
CA THR A 58 9.34 -9.80 4.47
C THR A 58 9.95 -9.06 5.66
N ASN A 59 9.61 -7.77 5.82
CA ASN A 59 9.95 -6.99 7.00
C ASN A 59 8.74 -6.89 7.95
N ARG A 60 8.94 -7.15 9.23
CA ARG A 60 7.86 -7.02 10.24
C ARG A 60 7.60 -5.56 10.66
N ASP A 61 8.54 -4.66 10.37
CA ASP A 61 8.45 -3.25 10.70
C ASP A 61 7.90 -2.47 9.51
N HIS A 62 6.61 -2.14 9.57
CA HIS A 62 5.92 -1.37 8.53
C HIS A 62 6.54 0.01 8.27
N SER A 63 7.30 0.59 9.22
CA SER A 63 7.97 1.88 8.98
C SER A 63 9.11 1.77 7.96
N LYS A 64 9.57 0.54 7.68
CA LYS A 64 10.64 0.27 6.71
C LYS A 64 10.11 -0.04 5.31
N THR A 65 8.79 -0.22 5.13
CA THR A 65 8.17 -0.59 3.84
C THR A 65 8.63 0.30 2.69
N ALA A 66 8.67 1.62 2.88
CA ALA A 66 9.13 2.54 1.84
C ALA A 66 10.61 2.35 1.47
N ASN A 67 11.47 2.10 2.47
CA ASN A 67 12.88 1.84 2.24
C ASN A 67 13.10 0.49 1.56
N GLU A 68 12.28 -0.53 1.85
CA GLU A 68 12.39 -1.82 1.16
C GLU A 68 11.99 -1.70 -0.31
N LEU A 69 10.92 -0.95 -0.62
CA LEU A 69 10.57 -0.67 -2.02
C LEU A 69 11.66 0.14 -2.74
N GLN A 70 12.25 1.14 -2.07
CA GLN A 70 13.37 1.91 -2.60
C GLN A 70 14.56 1.02 -2.95
N LYS A 71 14.94 0.10 -2.05
CA LYS A 71 16.06 -0.82 -2.31
C LYS A 71 15.75 -1.77 -3.46
N LEU A 72 14.55 -2.36 -3.52
CA LEU A 72 14.16 -3.21 -4.64
C LEU A 72 14.29 -2.48 -5.99
N TYR A 73 13.93 -1.19 -6.01
CA TYR A 73 14.08 -0.33 -7.19
C TYR A 73 15.56 -0.05 -7.52
N GLU A 74 16.37 0.36 -6.53
CA GLU A 74 17.80 0.64 -6.71
C GLU A 74 18.63 -0.59 -7.10
N ASP A 75 18.25 -1.76 -6.60
CA ASP A 75 18.86 -3.05 -6.94
C ASP A 75 18.45 -3.55 -8.34
N GLY A 76 17.53 -2.86 -9.03
CA GLY A 76 17.00 -3.27 -10.33
C GLY A 76 16.13 -4.52 -10.28
N LEU A 77 15.56 -4.86 -9.12
CA LEU A 77 14.73 -6.05 -8.92
C LEU A 77 13.28 -5.83 -9.34
N VAL A 78 12.82 -4.58 -9.43
CA VAL A 78 11.51 -4.21 -9.95
C VAL A 78 11.65 -3.21 -11.08
N SER A 79 10.66 -3.15 -11.99
CA SER A 79 10.74 -2.27 -13.15
C SER A 79 10.84 -0.78 -12.81
N ASP A 80 11.40 -0.01 -13.76
CA ASP A 80 11.55 1.44 -13.64
C ASP A 80 10.23 2.19 -13.37
N THR A 81 9.11 1.56 -13.73
CA THR A 81 7.78 2.12 -13.54
C THR A 81 7.43 2.36 -12.06
N PHE A 82 8.09 1.66 -11.13
CA PHE A 82 7.88 1.82 -9.68
C PHE A 82 8.38 3.15 -9.12
N LYS A 83 9.19 3.91 -9.85
CA LYS A 83 9.69 5.23 -9.41
C LYS A 83 8.56 6.15 -8.92
N SER A 84 7.42 6.14 -9.62
CA SER A 84 6.21 6.93 -9.27
C SER A 84 5.45 6.45 -8.02
N ASN A 85 5.81 5.30 -7.46
CA ASN A 85 5.19 4.72 -6.28
C ASN A 85 6.03 4.94 -5.01
N LEU A 86 7.33 5.19 -5.13
CA LEU A 86 8.26 5.40 -4.02
C LEU A 86 7.76 6.50 -3.06
N ASP A 87 7.48 7.68 -3.61
CA ASP A 87 7.00 8.82 -2.82
C ASP A 87 5.61 8.57 -2.21
N SER A 88 4.76 7.83 -2.92
CA SER A 88 3.41 7.52 -2.43
C SER A 88 3.46 6.56 -1.25
N VAL A 89 4.27 5.50 -1.34
CA VAL A 89 4.45 4.55 -0.24
C VAL A 89 5.09 5.24 0.96
N ARG A 90 6.13 6.06 0.74
CA ARG A 90 6.75 6.83 1.84
C ARG A 90 5.76 7.74 2.53
N LYS A 91 5.05 8.57 1.76
CA LYS A 91 4.05 9.51 2.29
C LYS A 91 3.02 8.78 3.15
N TRP A 92 2.37 7.76 2.61
CA TRP A 92 1.23 7.14 3.30
C TRP A 92 1.66 6.21 4.42
N VAL A 93 2.66 5.35 4.18
CA VAL A 93 3.04 4.29 5.12
C VAL A 93 3.94 4.80 6.24
N VAL A 94 4.81 5.77 5.95
CA VAL A 94 5.79 6.29 6.92
C VAL A 94 5.33 7.61 7.53
N ASP A 95 5.05 8.61 6.69
CA ASP A 95 4.85 9.97 7.18
C ASP A 95 3.45 10.17 7.80
N GLU A 96 2.43 9.57 7.19
CA GLU A 96 1.03 9.80 7.55
C GLU A 96 0.43 8.74 8.48
N LYS A 97 0.85 7.47 8.37
CA LYS A 97 0.23 6.34 9.08
C LYS A 97 0.02 6.60 10.56
N THR A 98 1.07 6.99 11.29
CA THR A 98 0.98 7.19 12.74
C THR A 98 0.00 8.31 13.09
N SER A 99 0.00 9.39 12.31
CA SER A 99 -0.88 10.54 12.53
C SER A 99 -2.34 10.19 12.25
N ILE A 100 -2.62 9.46 11.17
CA ILE A 100 -3.97 9.08 10.76
C ILE A 100 -4.54 7.97 11.67
N GLN A 101 -3.75 6.93 11.96
CA GLN A 101 -4.21 5.73 12.67
C GLN A 101 -4.24 5.90 14.19
N TYR A 102 -3.28 6.60 14.78
CA TYR A 102 -3.15 6.68 16.25
C TYR A 102 -3.43 8.07 16.82
N ARG A 103 -3.40 9.12 16.01
CA ARG A 103 -3.61 10.51 16.46
C ARG A 103 -4.86 11.15 15.88
N ASN A 104 -5.69 10.39 15.16
CA ASN A 104 -6.93 10.86 14.55
C ASN A 104 -6.75 12.15 13.74
N LYS A 105 -5.63 12.29 13.01
CA LYS A 105 -5.42 13.40 12.08
C LYS A 105 -6.60 13.45 11.11
N SER A 106 -7.24 14.61 10.98
CA SER A 106 -8.31 14.81 10.01
C SER A 106 -7.74 14.73 8.59
N VAL A 107 -8.44 14.02 7.72
CA VAL A 107 -8.10 13.82 6.31
C VAL A 107 -9.31 14.09 5.44
N SER A 108 -9.06 14.53 4.21
CA SER A 108 -10.12 14.90 3.26
C SER A 108 -10.49 13.77 2.31
N GLN A 109 -11.62 13.92 1.62
CA GLN A 109 -11.98 13.08 0.47
C GLN A 109 -10.86 13.06 -0.58
N THR A 110 -10.26 14.22 -0.87
CA THR A 110 -9.16 14.32 -1.83
C THR A 110 -7.92 13.52 -1.39
N ASP A 111 -7.66 13.42 -0.09
CA ASP A 111 -6.59 12.56 0.43
C ASP A 111 -6.92 11.08 0.23
N ALA A 112 -8.17 10.68 0.49
CA ALA A 112 -8.65 9.33 0.23
C ALA A 112 -8.56 8.96 -1.25
N ASP A 113 -8.99 9.84 -2.17
CA ASP A 113 -8.89 9.64 -3.62
C ASP A 113 -7.43 9.42 -4.06
N ARG A 114 -6.50 10.21 -3.51
CA ARG A 114 -5.07 10.09 -3.81
C ARG A 114 -4.47 8.81 -3.26
N ALA A 115 -4.90 8.38 -2.07
CA ALA A 115 -4.48 7.13 -1.46
C ALA A 115 -4.94 5.93 -2.32
N ILE A 116 -6.23 5.87 -2.68
CA ILE A 116 -6.80 4.81 -3.52
C ILE A 116 -6.05 4.72 -4.86
N LYS A 117 -5.95 5.83 -5.61
CA LYS A 117 -5.25 5.83 -6.92
C LYS A 117 -3.79 5.40 -6.82
N SER A 118 -3.13 5.72 -5.71
CA SER A 118 -1.74 5.31 -5.50
C SER A 118 -1.63 3.83 -5.15
N THR A 119 -2.57 3.30 -4.37
CA THR A 119 -2.68 1.89 -4.03
C THR A 119 -3.01 1.05 -5.25
N GLU A 120 -4.02 1.44 -6.04
CA GLU A 120 -4.40 0.77 -7.29
C GLU A 120 -3.20 0.65 -8.23
N ARG A 121 -2.50 1.77 -8.47
CA ARG A 121 -1.31 1.80 -9.33
C ARG A 121 -0.18 0.91 -8.81
N LEU A 122 0.04 0.88 -7.49
CA LEU A 122 1.07 0.03 -6.89
C LEU A 122 0.69 -1.44 -7.05
N LEU A 123 -0.53 -1.81 -6.65
CA LEU A 123 -1.02 -3.17 -6.68
C LEU A 123 -1.06 -3.73 -8.11
N GLU A 124 -1.52 -2.94 -9.09
CA GLU A 124 -1.52 -3.36 -10.49
C GLU A 124 -0.11 -3.73 -10.97
N LYS A 125 0.90 -2.94 -10.60
CA LYS A 125 2.30 -3.22 -10.97
C LYS A 125 2.85 -4.41 -10.20
N THR A 126 2.62 -4.49 -8.89
CA THR A 126 3.01 -5.64 -8.07
C THR A 126 2.45 -6.92 -8.69
N SER A 127 1.17 -6.96 -9.01
CA SER A 127 0.53 -8.13 -9.62
C SER A 127 1.06 -8.48 -11.02
N LYS A 128 1.78 -7.59 -11.70
CA LYS A 128 2.46 -7.90 -12.98
C LYS A 128 3.86 -8.47 -12.77
N GLU A 129 4.56 -8.02 -11.73
CA GLU A 129 5.93 -8.47 -11.41
C GLU A 129 5.94 -9.82 -10.68
N THR A 130 4.89 -10.14 -9.93
CA THR A 130 4.81 -11.35 -9.10
C THR A 130 3.96 -12.47 -9.74
N ARG A 131 3.87 -12.51 -11.06
CA ARG A 131 3.06 -13.47 -11.84
C ARG A 131 3.90 -14.53 -12.50
#